data_AF-A0AAQ4E3S9-F1
#
_entry.id   AF-A0AAQ4E3S9-F1
#
_cell.length_a   1.000
_cell.length_b   1.000
_cell.length_c   1.000
_cell.angle_alpha   90.00
_cell.angle_beta   90.00
_cell.angle_gamma   90.00
#
_symmetry.space_group_name_H-M   'P 1'
#
loop_
_entity.id
_entity.type
_entity.pdbx_description
1 polymer ?
#
loop_
_entity_poly.entity_id
_entity_poly.type
_entity_poly.pdbx_seq_one_letter_code
_entity_poly.pdbx_strand_id
1 'polypeptide(L)'
;MSDRAICDQAWVNGCRELSAKLQETLEMTEEQLDVALSRLCVRFDHDHYGRLDAAYRLLGKTQMAAHQLLMHFSSAVHNSALAVVRSHAAPESGQPPDLHKAQYADLCKLVPAERFLGCLVDLCQALWQVMCSYRALLCWHHDREPGPTAAAGYKVGDFSMACSEDVAC
;
A
#
# COMPACT_ATOMS: atom_id res chain seq x y z
N MET A 1 56.19 5.29 -11.17
CA MET A 1 54.99 6.17 -11.24
C MET A 1 53.72 5.42 -11.63
N SER A 2 53.80 4.24 -12.27
CA SER A 2 52.61 3.46 -12.68
C SER A 2 51.89 2.74 -11.53
N ASP A 3 52.61 2.18 -10.56
CA ASP A 3 52.01 1.31 -9.53
C ASP A 3 51.09 2.03 -8.53
N ARG A 4 51.39 3.29 -8.20
CA ARG A 4 50.50 4.12 -7.36
C ARG A 4 49.17 4.42 -8.06
N ALA A 5 49.21 4.76 -9.35
CA ALA A 5 48.01 5.04 -10.13
C ALA A 5 47.12 3.81 -10.32
N ILE A 6 47.73 2.61 -10.46
CA ILE A 6 47.00 1.34 -10.53
C ILE A 6 46.31 1.02 -9.20
N CYS A 7 46.99 1.26 -8.07
CA CYS A 7 46.43 1.06 -6.73
C CYS A 7 45.27 2.03 -6.44
N ASP A 8 45.44 3.31 -6.78
CA ASP A 8 44.41 4.34 -6.63
C ASP A 8 43.16 4.01 -7.48
N GLN A 9 43.36 3.55 -8.72
CA GLN A 9 42.26 3.13 -9.59
C GLN A 9 41.55 1.87 -9.06
N ALA A 10 42.29 0.90 -8.54
CA ALA A 10 41.72 -0.31 -7.94
C ALA A 10 40.89 0.02 -6.69
N TRP A 11 41.36 0.96 -5.86
CA TRP A 11 40.64 1.42 -4.67
C TRP A 11 39.33 2.15 -5.05
N VAL A 12 39.39 3.08 -5.99
CA VAL A 12 38.20 3.80 -6.49
C VAL A 12 37.18 2.82 -7.08
N ASN A 13 37.63 1.84 -7.88
CA ASN A 13 36.75 0.83 -8.45
C ASN A 13 36.08 -0.02 -7.37
N GLY A 14 36.85 -0.45 -6.34
CA GLY A 14 36.31 -1.19 -5.20
C GLY A 14 35.27 -0.39 -4.41
N CYS A 15 35.52 0.89 -4.14
CA CYS A 15 34.55 1.77 -3.49
C CYS A 15 33.28 1.95 -4.34
N ARG A 16 33.40 2.11 -5.66
CA ARG A 16 32.25 2.22 -6.57
C ARG A 16 31.42 0.95 -6.60
N GLU A 17 32.05 -0.22 -6.68
CA GLU A 17 31.34 -1.50 -6.70
C GLU A 17 30.59 -1.76 -5.37
N LEU A 18 31.23 -1.46 -4.24
CA LEU A 18 30.58 -1.56 -2.93
C LEU A 18 29.39 -0.60 -2.84
N SER A 19 29.55 0.65 -3.26
CA SER A 19 28.47 1.64 -3.28
C SER A 19 27.31 1.18 -4.15
N ALA A 20 27.57 0.58 -5.31
CA ALA A 20 26.53 0.06 -6.19
C ALA A 20 25.75 -1.10 -5.54
N LYS A 21 26.45 -2.05 -4.92
CA LYS A 21 25.81 -3.18 -4.22
C LYS A 21 24.96 -2.74 -3.02
N LEU A 22 25.43 -1.73 -2.28
CA LEU A 22 24.66 -1.14 -1.18
C LEU A 22 23.40 -0.46 -1.69
N GLN A 23 23.50 0.28 -2.79
CA GLN A 23 22.36 0.94 -3.43
C GLN A 23 21.33 -0.08 -3.93
N GLU A 24 21.77 -1.14 -4.60
CA GLU A 24 20.89 -2.23 -5.04
C GLU A 24 20.20 -2.91 -3.85
N THR A 25 20.92 -3.18 -2.77
CA THR A 25 20.35 -3.80 -1.57
C THR A 25 19.32 -2.89 -0.90
N LEU A 26 19.56 -1.56 -0.91
CA LEU A 26 18.62 -0.58 -0.41
C LEU A 26 17.33 -0.56 -1.26
N GLU A 27 17.46 -0.54 -2.58
CA GLU A 27 16.32 -0.60 -3.51
C GLU A 27 15.48 -1.86 -3.28
N MET A 28 16.11 -3.04 -3.20
CA MET A 28 15.40 -4.28 -2.86
C MET A 28 14.68 -4.20 -1.51
N THR A 29 15.30 -3.57 -0.52
CA THR A 29 14.68 -3.42 0.81
C THR A 29 13.43 -2.54 0.72
N GLU A 30 13.49 -1.44 -0.02
CA GLU A 30 12.36 -0.52 -0.24
C GLU A 30 11.21 -1.19 -1.00
N GLU A 31 11.51 -2.00 -2.00
CA GLU A 31 10.50 -2.81 -2.70
C GLU A 31 9.79 -3.79 -1.75
N GLN A 32 10.53 -4.46 -0.87
CA GLN A 32 9.93 -5.37 0.12
C GLN A 32 9.07 -4.63 1.14
N LEU A 33 9.47 -3.42 1.55
CA LEU A 33 8.67 -2.57 2.42
C LEU A 33 7.37 -2.13 1.71
N ASP A 34 7.43 -1.77 0.44
CA ASP A 34 6.25 -1.40 -0.35
C ASP A 34 5.28 -2.58 -0.53
N VAL A 35 5.81 -3.78 -0.82
CA VAL A 35 5.01 -5.01 -0.87
C VAL A 35 4.33 -5.28 0.48
N ALA A 36 5.03 -5.06 1.60
CA ALA A 36 4.45 -5.23 2.92
C ALA A 36 3.37 -4.18 3.22
N LEU A 37 3.54 -2.92 2.79
CA LEU A 37 2.53 -1.88 2.89
C LEU A 37 1.22 -2.27 2.19
N SER A 38 1.33 -2.77 0.95
CA SER A 38 0.16 -3.14 0.14
C SER A 38 -0.75 -4.17 0.83
N ARG A 39 -0.16 -5.10 1.59
CA ARG A 39 -0.87 -6.18 2.29
C ARG A 39 -1.70 -5.66 3.47
N LEU A 40 -1.23 -4.60 4.12
CA LEU A 40 -1.91 -3.99 5.27
C LEU A 40 -3.20 -3.26 4.89
N CYS A 41 -3.36 -2.87 3.62
CA CYS A 41 -4.55 -2.15 3.15
C CYS A 41 -5.83 -3.01 3.15
N VAL A 42 -5.71 -4.34 3.10
CA VAL A 42 -6.86 -5.26 3.14
C VAL A 42 -7.02 -5.88 4.54
N ARG A 43 -5.92 -6.09 5.25
CA ARG A 43 -5.93 -6.61 6.62
C ARG A 43 -4.85 -5.92 7.43
N PHE A 44 -5.26 -4.92 8.18
CA PHE A 44 -4.36 -4.21 9.06
C PHE A 44 -3.89 -5.08 10.23
N ASP A 45 -2.60 -4.99 10.55
CA ASP A 45 -1.96 -5.67 11.67
C ASP A 45 -1.03 -4.66 12.36
N HIS A 46 -1.30 -4.41 13.65
CA HIS A 46 -0.61 -3.38 14.44
C HIS A 46 0.88 -3.66 14.62
N ASP A 47 1.27 -4.92 14.80
CA ASP A 47 2.65 -5.32 15.06
C ASP A 47 3.48 -5.29 13.77
N HIS A 48 2.90 -5.78 12.68
CA HIS A 48 3.52 -5.70 11.36
C HIS A 48 3.68 -4.25 10.90
N TYR A 49 2.63 -3.43 11.06
CA TYR A 49 2.74 -2.01 10.72
C TYR A 49 3.75 -1.29 11.61
N GLY A 50 3.82 -1.59 12.91
CA GLY A 50 4.78 -0.96 13.80
C GLY A 50 6.25 -1.24 13.44
N ARG A 51 6.58 -2.47 13.01
CA ARG A 51 7.93 -2.78 12.50
C ARG A 51 8.23 -2.06 11.19
N LEU A 52 7.21 -1.94 10.34
CA LEU A 52 7.34 -1.30 9.03
C LEU A 52 7.50 0.23 9.16
N ASP A 53 6.72 0.88 10.01
CA ASP A 53 6.89 2.30 10.35
C ASP A 53 8.29 2.57 10.93
N ALA A 54 8.79 1.70 11.82
CA ALA A 54 10.15 1.81 12.32
C ALA A 54 11.20 1.71 11.20
N ALA A 55 11.03 0.80 10.24
CA ALA A 55 11.91 0.68 9.09
C ALA A 55 11.90 1.95 8.21
N TYR A 56 10.72 2.49 7.89
CA TYR A 56 10.61 3.74 7.13
C TYR A 56 11.18 4.95 7.87
N ARG A 57 11.07 4.99 9.21
CA ARG A 57 11.74 6.01 10.03
C ARG A 57 13.27 5.89 9.96
N LEU A 58 13.81 4.68 10.05
CA LEU A 58 15.25 4.45 9.90
C LEU A 58 15.77 4.88 8.53
N LEU A 59 14.96 4.71 7.48
CA LEU A 59 15.26 5.18 6.13
C LEU A 59 15.04 6.68 5.92
N GLY A 60 14.43 7.39 6.87
CA GLY A 60 14.04 8.79 6.71
C GLY A 60 12.96 9.01 5.64
N LYS A 61 12.19 7.97 5.28
CA LYS A 61 11.24 7.95 4.16
C LYS A 61 9.76 7.91 4.61
N THR A 62 9.44 8.46 5.78
CA THR A 62 8.08 8.44 6.34
C THR A 62 7.03 9.13 5.45
N GLN A 63 7.37 10.23 4.77
CA GLN A 63 6.49 10.88 3.79
C GLN A 63 6.20 9.99 2.58
N MET A 64 7.23 9.32 2.06
CA MET A 64 7.05 8.39 0.95
C MET A 64 6.15 7.23 1.36
N ALA A 65 6.33 6.70 2.57
CA ALA A 65 5.48 5.65 3.12
C ALA A 65 4.01 6.09 3.21
N ALA A 66 3.75 7.31 3.66
CA ALA A 66 2.40 7.87 3.73
C ALA A 66 1.76 8.00 2.33
N HIS A 67 2.52 8.46 1.34
CA HIS A 67 2.04 8.54 -0.04
C HIS A 67 1.78 7.14 -0.64
N GLN A 68 2.69 6.19 -0.42
CA GLN A 68 2.53 4.79 -0.84
C GLN A 68 1.29 4.16 -0.20
N LEU A 69 1.04 4.39 1.09
CA LEU A 69 -0.18 3.92 1.77
C LEU A 69 -1.44 4.41 1.07
N LEU A 70 -1.54 5.71 0.78
CA LEU A 70 -2.70 6.27 0.07
C LEU A 70 -2.90 5.60 -1.31
N MET A 71 -1.81 5.41 -2.06
CA MET A 71 -1.86 4.72 -3.35
C MET A 71 -2.32 3.26 -3.19
N HIS A 72 -1.76 2.52 -2.22
CA HIS A 72 -2.13 1.13 -1.96
C HIS A 72 -3.56 0.98 -1.48
N PHE A 73 -4.09 1.91 -0.68
CA PHE A 73 -5.51 1.91 -0.30
C PHE A 73 -6.42 2.14 -1.50
N SER A 74 -6.07 3.08 -2.38
CA SER A 74 -6.81 3.30 -3.64
C SER A 74 -6.82 2.03 -4.50
N SER A 75 -5.65 1.39 -4.67
CA SER A 75 -5.54 0.12 -5.37
C SER A 75 -6.29 -1.02 -4.68
N ALA A 76 -6.29 -1.09 -3.35
CA ALA A 76 -7.01 -2.11 -2.59
C ALA A 76 -8.53 -2.01 -2.80
N VAL A 77 -9.09 -0.79 -2.79
CA VAL A 77 -10.51 -0.55 -3.12
C VAL A 77 -10.82 -1.08 -4.52
N HIS A 78 -10.03 -0.66 -5.51
CA HIS A 78 -10.25 -1.06 -6.90
C HIS A 78 -10.12 -2.58 -7.12
N ASN A 79 -9.06 -3.18 -6.57
CA ASN A 79 -8.76 -4.59 -6.72
C ASN A 79 -9.78 -5.47 -6.00
N SER A 80 -10.19 -5.10 -4.77
CA SER A 80 -11.24 -5.82 -4.05
C SER A 80 -12.58 -5.77 -4.78
N ALA A 81 -12.97 -4.60 -5.30
CA ALA A 81 -14.20 -4.46 -6.07
C ALA A 81 -14.18 -5.32 -7.34
N LEU A 82 -13.09 -5.26 -8.11
CA LEU A 82 -12.89 -6.10 -9.29
C LEU A 82 -12.92 -7.60 -8.96
N ALA A 83 -12.27 -8.02 -7.87
CA ALA A 83 -12.24 -9.42 -7.47
C ALA A 83 -13.63 -9.96 -7.15
N VAL A 84 -14.44 -9.19 -6.41
CA VAL A 84 -15.83 -9.57 -6.10
C VAL A 84 -16.67 -9.66 -7.37
N VAL A 85 -16.68 -8.63 -8.21
CA VAL A 85 -17.50 -8.64 -9.43
C VAL A 85 -17.08 -9.77 -10.38
N ARG A 86 -15.77 -10.03 -10.52
CA ARG A 86 -15.28 -11.19 -11.30
C ARG A 86 -15.79 -12.53 -10.79
N SER A 87 -15.90 -12.70 -9.47
CA SER A 87 -16.39 -13.96 -8.88
C SER A 87 -17.88 -14.22 -9.10
N HIS A 88 -18.65 -13.14 -9.32
CA HIS A 88 -20.09 -13.19 -9.58
C HIS A 88 -20.44 -13.12 -11.06
N ALA A 89 -19.53 -12.62 -11.90
CA ALA A 89 -19.67 -12.62 -13.35
C ALA A 89 -19.78 -14.04 -13.91
N ALA A 90 -20.74 -14.25 -14.80
CA ALA A 90 -20.87 -15.48 -15.58
C ALA A 90 -20.39 -15.21 -17.02
N PRO A 91 -19.57 -16.08 -17.61
CA PRO A 91 -19.18 -15.93 -19.00
C PRO A 91 -20.41 -16.08 -19.90
N GLU A 92 -20.55 -15.23 -20.92
CA GLU A 92 -21.56 -15.41 -21.95
C GLU A 92 -21.30 -16.76 -22.63
N SER A 93 -22.36 -17.56 -22.79
CA SER A 93 -22.30 -18.93 -23.28
C SER A 93 -21.56 -19.01 -24.62
N GLY A 94 -20.33 -19.53 -24.63
CA GLY A 94 -19.61 -19.92 -25.86
C GLY A 94 -18.17 -19.43 -26.01
N GLN A 95 -17.68 -18.51 -25.16
CA GLN A 95 -16.28 -18.07 -25.22
C GLN A 95 -15.76 -17.94 -23.79
N PRO A 96 -14.57 -18.49 -23.42
CA PRO A 96 -13.96 -18.15 -22.14
C PRO A 96 -13.53 -16.68 -22.23
N PRO A 97 -14.23 -15.73 -21.60
CA PRO A 97 -13.76 -14.37 -21.57
C PRO A 97 -12.48 -14.42 -20.73
N ASP A 98 -11.45 -13.71 -21.14
CA ASP A 98 -10.31 -13.45 -20.26
C ASP A 98 -10.78 -12.46 -19.17
N LEU A 99 -11.60 -12.94 -18.23
CA LEU A 99 -12.26 -12.18 -17.16
C LEU A 99 -11.22 -11.43 -16.30
N HIS A 100 -9.98 -11.89 -16.31
CA HIS A 100 -8.85 -11.25 -15.66
C HIS A 100 -8.43 -9.93 -16.32
N LYS A 101 -8.72 -9.73 -17.62
CA LYS A 101 -8.41 -8.49 -18.37
C LYS A 101 -9.61 -7.57 -18.57
N ALA A 102 -10.81 -8.02 -18.24
CA ALA A 102 -12.01 -7.21 -18.38
C ALA A 102 -12.02 -6.02 -17.40
N GLN A 103 -12.49 -4.86 -17.88
CA GLN A 103 -12.67 -3.67 -17.07
C GLN A 103 -13.88 -3.83 -16.14
N TYR A 104 -13.90 -3.07 -15.04
CA TYR A 104 -14.96 -3.15 -14.02
C TYR A 104 -16.37 -3.01 -14.64
N ALA A 105 -16.57 -2.02 -15.51
CA ALA A 105 -17.86 -1.76 -16.16
C ALA A 105 -18.33 -2.92 -17.05
N ASP A 106 -17.41 -3.64 -17.69
CA ASP A 106 -17.75 -4.79 -18.53
C ASP A 106 -18.08 -6.02 -17.68
N LEU A 107 -17.34 -6.21 -16.58
CA LEU A 107 -17.62 -7.27 -15.62
C LEU A 107 -19.00 -7.11 -14.96
N CYS A 108 -19.43 -5.88 -14.67
CA CYS A 108 -20.76 -5.64 -14.11
C CYS A 108 -21.89 -6.08 -15.04
N LYS A 109 -21.73 -5.98 -16.36
CA LYS A 109 -22.74 -6.43 -17.35
C LYS A 109 -22.89 -7.96 -17.37
N LEU A 110 -21.85 -8.67 -16.95
CA LEU A 110 -21.80 -10.14 -16.91
C LEU A 110 -22.34 -10.73 -15.60
N VAL A 111 -22.76 -9.90 -14.63
CA VAL A 111 -23.34 -10.39 -13.37
C VAL A 111 -24.82 -10.72 -13.60
N PRO A 112 -25.25 -11.98 -13.45
CA PRO A 112 -26.65 -12.37 -13.60
C PRO A 112 -27.54 -11.73 -12.54
N ALA A 113 -28.81 -11.47 -12.89
CA ALA A 113 -29.78 -10.86 -11.98
C ALA A 113 -29.96 -11.65 -10.67
N GLU A 114 -29.86 -12.98 -10.74
CA GLU A 114 -29.98 -13.89 -9.61
C GLU A 114 -28.81 -13.77 -8.63
N ARG A 115 -27.63 -13.34 -9.11
CA ARG A 115 -26.41 -13.18 -8.31
C ARG A 115 -26.17 -11.72 -7.90
N PHE A 116 -26.95 -10.78 -8.43
CA PHE A 116 -26.74 -9.35 -8.22
C PHE A 116 -26.77 -8.96 -6.75
N LEU A 117 -27.76 -9.44 -5.99
CA LEU A 117 -27.86 -9.14 -4.56
C LEU A 117 -26.66 -9.71 -3.78
N GLY A 118 -26.26 -10.94 -4.06
CA GLY A 118 -25.08 -11.56 -3.44
C GLY A 118 -23.80 -10.80 -3.77
N CYS A 119 -23.63 -10.38 -5.02
CA CYS A 119 -22.50 -9.57 -5.46
C CYS A 119 -22.42 -8.23 -4.72
N LEU A 120 -23.55 -7.55 -4.50
CA LEU A 120 -23.58 -6.29 -3.75
C LEU A 120 -23.22 -6.49 -2.28
N VAL A 121 -23.74 -7.54 -1.63
CA VAL A 121 -23.40 -7.87 -0.23
C VAL A 121 -21.91 -8.12 -0.09
N ASP A 122 -21.34 -8.96 -0.94
CA ASP A 122 -19.91 -9.29 -0.92
C ASP A 122 -19.04 -8.05 -1.23
N LEU A 123 -19.50 -7.18 -2.14
CA LEU A 123 -18.81 -5.95 -2.49
C LEU A 123 -18.76 -4.99 -1.29
N CYS A 124 -19.91 -4.77 -0.65
CA CYS A 124 -20.00 -3.95 0.55
C CYS A 124 -19.11 -4.50 1.67
N GLN A 125 -19.09 -5.81 1.89
CA GLN A 125 -18.23 -6.44 2.89
C GLN A 125 -16.75 -6.26 2.56
N ALA A 126 -16.35 -6.46 1.31
CA ALA A 126 -14.96 -6.29 0.87
C ALA A 126 -14.48 -4.85 1.03
N LEU A 127 -15.30 -3.87 0.66
CA LEU A 127 -14.99 -2.45 0.83
C LEU A 127 -14.96 -2.03 2.30
N TRP A 128 -15.90 -2.53 3.10
CA TRP A 128 -15.92 -2.31 4.55
C TRP A 128 -14.63 -2.79 5.21
N GLN A 129 -14.10 -3.93 4.80
CA GLN A 129 -12.84 -4.47 5.32
C GLN A 129 -11.63 -3.57 5.01
N VAL A 130 -11.60 -2.95 3.83
CA VAL A 130 -10.57 -1.95 3.47
C VAL A 130 -10.72 -0.70 4.33
N MET A 131 -11.94 -0.20 4.53
CA MET A 131 -12.22 0.95 5.40
C MET A 131 -11.84 0.68 6.86
N CYS A 132 -12.09 -0.52 7.38
CA CYS A 132 -11.66 -0.92 8.71
C CYS A 132 -10.14 -0.88 8.84
N SER A 133 -9.43 -1.38 7.83
CA SER A 133 -7.96 -1.37 7.81
C SER A 133 -7.40 0.07 7.78
N TYR A 134 -8.02 0.94 6.98
CA TYR A 134 -7.69 2.37 6.93
C TYR A 134 -7.93 3.06 8.28
N ARG A 135 -9.07 2.79 8.93
CA ARG A 135 -9.38 3.34 10.25
C ARG A 135 -8.40 2.84 11.32
N ALA A 136 -8.04 1.56 11.29
CA ALA A 136 -7.09 0.99 12.24
C ALA A 136 -5.70 1.63 12.10
N LEU A 137 -5.24 1.88 10.87
CA LEU A 137 -4.03 2.65 10.59
C LEU A 137 -4.09 4.06 11.19
N LEU A 138 -5.22 4.75 11.01
CA LEU A 138 -5.43 6.08 11.57
C LEU A 138 -5.37 6.10 13.09
N CYS A 139 -6.07 5.16 13.74
CA CYS A 139 -6.01 4.99 15.18
C CYS A 139 -4.58 4.70 15.67
N TRP A 140 -3.84 3.85 14.95
CA TRP A 140 -2.44 3.54 15.29
C TRP A 140 -1.54 4.78 15.34
N HIS A 141 -1.72 5.71 14.40
CA HIS A 141 -0.97 6.97 14.39
C HIS A 141 -1.45 7.93 15.47
N HIS A 142 -2.75 8.04 15.67
CA HIS A 142 -3.34 8.92 16.69
C HIS A 142 -2.86 8.55 18.10
N ASP A 143 -2.86 7.26 18.44
CA ASP A 143 -2.41 6.75 19.75
C ASP A 143 -0.92 7.01 20.01
N ARG A 144 -0.16 7.38 18.97
CA ARG A 144 1.30 7.55 18.99
C ARG A 144 1.75 8.98 18.71
N GLU A 145 0.84 9.93 18.54
CA GLU A 145 1.22 11.34 18.53
C GLU A 145 1.75 11.72 19.93
N PRO A 146 3.02 12.15 20.06
CA PRO A 146 3.49 12.68 21.34
C PRO A 146 2.69 13.96 21.66
N GLY A 147 2.18 14.05 22.89
CA GLY A 147 1.46 15.24 23.36
C GLY A 147 2.27 16.54 23.21
N PRO A 148 1.63 17.73 23.36
CA PRO A 148 2.05 19.00 22.76
C PRO A 148 3.41 19.62 23.16
N THR A 149 4.29 18.91 23.87
CA THR A 149 5.50 19.49 24.49
C THR A 149 6.83 19.06 23.87
N ALA A 150 6.86 18.47 22.68
CA ALA A 150 8.13 18.28 21.97
C ALA A 150 7.96 18.34 20.45
N ALA A 151 8.81 19.16 19.82
CA ALA A 151 9.02 19.33 18.38
C ALA A 151 8.00 20.21 17.63
N ALA A 152 8.32 21.50 17.63
CA ALA A 152 8.03 22.37 16.50
C ALA A 152 8.57 21.71 15.20
N GLY A 153 7.66 21.47 14.24
CA GLY A 153 8.04 21.14 12.86
C GLY A 153 7.77 19.71 12.41
N TYR A 154 6.53 19.23 12.49
CA TYR A 154 5.97 18.39 11.43
C TYR A 154 4.44 18.36 11.56
N LYS A 155 3.74 19.14 10.73
CA LYS A 155 2.30 18.92 10.57
C LYS A 155 2.17 17.73 9.63
N VAL A 156 1.78 16.57 10.17
CA VAL A 156 1.11 15.53 9.39
C VAL A 156 -0.24 16.13 9.00
N GLY A 157 -0.20 17.00 8.00
CA GLY A 157 -1.39 17.60 7.43
C GLY A 157 -2.22 16.50 6.77
N ASP A 158 -3.48 16.45 7.18
CA ASP A 158 -4.62 15.95 6.41
C ASP A 158 -4.82 14.44 6.30
N PHE A 159 -4.63 13.70 7.41
CA PHE A 159 -5.36 12.44 7.61
C PHE A 159 -6.56 12.59 8.58
N SER A 160 -6.57 13.66 9.39
CA SER A 160 -7.55 13.87 10.47
C SER A 160 -8.83 14.61 10.05
N MET A 161 -8.90 15.26 8.89
CA MET A 161 -10.01 16.17 8.52
C MET A 161 -11.17 15.48 7.77
N ALA A 162 -11.30 14.16 7.85
CA ALA A 162 -12.39 13.43 7.17
C ALA A 162 -13.32 12.62 8.10
N CYS A 163 -13.05 12.54 9.41
CA CYS A 163 -13.82 11.66 10.31
C CYS A 163 -14.44 12.33 11.55
N SER A 164 -14.25 13.63 11.79
CA SER A 164 -14.73 14.26 13.04
C SER A 164 -16.13 14.89 13.00
N GLU A 165 -16.84 14.99 11.87
CA GLU A 165 -18.10 15.78 11.86
C GLU A 165 -19.41 15.12 11.41
N ASP A 166 -19.46 13.86 10.93
CA ASP A 166 -20.76 13.27 10.51
C ASP A 166 -20.98 11.79 10.90
N VAL A 167 -20.74 11.43 12.17
CA VAL A 167 -21.36 10.23 12.78
C VAL A 167 -21.88 10.59 14.17
N ALA A 168 -22.86 11.48 14.20
CA ALA A 168 -23.80 11.58 15.31
C ALA A 168 -25.18 11.27 14.74
N CYS A 169 -25.64 10.05 15.03
CA CYS A 169 -27.02 9.53 14.97
C CYS A 169 -27.99 10.14 13.95
#